data_AF-A0A150GQC0-F1
#
_entry.id   AF-A0A150GQC0-F1
#
_cell.length_a   1.000
_cell.length_b   1.000
_cell.length_c   1.000
_cell.angle_alpha   90.00
_cell.angle_beta   90.00
_cell.angle_gamma   90.00
#
_symmetry.space_group_name_H-M   'P 1'
#
loop_
_entity.id
_entity.type
_entity.pdbx_description
1 polymer ?
#
loop_
_entity_poly.entity_id
_entity_poly.type
_entity_poly.pdbx_seq_one_letter_code
_entity_poly.pdbx_strand_id
1 'polypeptide(L)'
;MALPPVSGATGAPEDGAPLNSRSASARSFSGLRRRPSERARELYTDYAQQDGCLPVSALGGLLSAVDVSASPDVAQQYVAMVAGPSAEVLTMDQTLAVVGMLSGDPAAFLANGGAASASSSASGARHDLPSAASSSYGGLAPSVAESGGSAARPLRRLLTKNRSYLETGSLHVDEAVVAYMSRLEEHRRRCEGEGRYQEAKVAARRLADLRTAQVEKLRQDLYGSQARELEEVQCVYDEETAKFDGVWENRMREHAANLQKATADLQSSHREQLAAFVADLQRRRPTRARPSRDYLTQREVQDKLAKAQLYGRATQVKTMADELYQADLESTIAAWEAESKLKIAKLQARQQTEYEALQQRGSKGRDELELKRLAEKERRTLRYRNIIMLEMAHLENFLDAQVLAGKATPLKDPGAFRRRREQLFNLSLS
;
A
#
# COMPACT_ATOMS: atom_id res chain seq x y z
N MET A 1 -22.09 -43.84 -49.39
CA MET A 1 -20.90 -43.83 -50.27
C MET A 1 -19.68 -43.77 -49.37
N ALA A 2 -19.08 -44.93 -49.15
CA ALA A 2 -17.91 -45.11 -48.30
C ALA A 2 -16.66 -45.14 -49.19
N LEU A 3 -15.65 -44.35 -48.86
CA LEU A 3 -14.34 -44.37 -49.52
C LEU A 3 -13.37 -45.24 -48.69
N PRO A 4 -12.58 -46.11 -49.33
CA PRO A 4 -11.58 -46.96 -48.67
C PRO A 4 -10.20 -46.29 -48.53
N PRO A 5 -9.29 -46.88 -47.72
CA PRO A 5 -8.00 -46.28 -47.36
C PRO A 5 -6.87 -46.63 -48.35
N VAL A 6 -5.89 -45.73 -48.47
CA VAL A 6 -4.65 -45.96 -49.24
C VAL A 6 -3.50 -46.25 -48.27
N SER A 7 -2.90 -47.43 -48.44
CA SER A 7 -1.70 -47.93 -47.79
C SER A 7 -0.42 -47.59 -48.57
N GLY A 8 0.71 -47.56 -47.85
CA GLY A 8 2.06 -47.90 -48.33
C GLY A 8 2.92 -46.68 -48.69
N ALA A 9 4.05 -46.38 -48.05
CA ALA A 9 5.28 -47.14 -47.73
C ALA A 9 6.48 -46.52 -48.50
N THR A 10 7.69 -46.80 -48.01
CA THR A 10 9.04 -46.31 -48.43
C THR A 10 9.42 -44.94 -47.82
N GLY A 11 10.47 -44.75 -47.03
CA GLY A 11 11.61 -45.61 -46.65
C GLY A 11 12.85 -45.28 -47.48
N ALA A 12 13.70 -44.36 -47.01
CA ALA A 12 15.17 -44.36 -47.17
C ALA A 12 15.81 -43.13 -46.47
N PRO A 13 17.12 -43.20 -46.10
CA PRO A 13 17.75 -42.41 -45.04
C PRO A 13 18.83 -41.42 -45.53
N GLU A 14 19.51 -40.80 -44.57
CA GLU A 14 20.78 -40.05 -44.65
C GLU A 14 20.68 -38.58 -45.12
N ASP A 15 20.96 -37.63 -44.22
CA ASP A 15 22.33 -37.15 -44.01
C ASP A 15 22.41 -36.10 -42.88
N GLY A 16 23.48 -36.18 -42.11
CA GLY A 16 23.75 -35.28 -40.98
C GLY A 16 24.26 -33.91 -41.42
N ALA A 17 23.78 -32.87 -40.74
CA ALA A 17 24.41 -31.54 -40.72
C ALA A 17 24.10 -30.81 -39.39
N PRO A 18 24.96 -29.88 -38.96
CA PRO A 18 25.24 -29.68 -37.54
C PRO A 18 24.48 -28.51 -36.88
N LEU A 19 24.33 -28.66 -35.56
CA LEU A 19 24.37 -27.65 -34.50
C LEU A 19 23.58 -26.34 -34.70
N ASN A 20 22.43 -26.32 -34.01
CA ASN A 20 21.69 -25.18 -33.47
C ASN A 20 22.49 -23.87 -33.30
N SER A 21 22.38 -22.99 -34.29
CA SER A 21 22.40 -21.54 -34.06
C SER A 21 20.97 -21.10 -33.73
N ARG A 22 20.65 -21.07 -32.42
CA ARG A 22 19.43 -20.42 -31.93
C ARG A 22 19.54 -18.92 -32.21
N SER A 23 19.02 -18.50 -33.36
CA SER A 23 18.69 -17.10 -33.61
C SER A 23 17.59 -16.71 -32.63
N ALA A 24 17.96 -15.96 -31.60
CA ALA A 24 17.02 -15.29 -30.72
C ALA A 24 16.17 -14.35 -31.58
N SER A 25 14.95 -14.79 -31.85
CA SER A 25 13.92 -14.01 -32.54
C SER A 25 13.63 -12.78 -31.70
N ALA A 26 14.13 -11.63 -32.15
CA ALA A 26 13.88 -10.32 -31.55
C ALA A 26 12.39 -9.97 -31.69
N ARG A 27 11.58 -10.43 -30.73
CA ARG A 27 10.22 -9.95 -30.54
C ARG A 27 10.32 -8.54 -29.96
N SER A 28 10.19 -7.55 -30.82
CA SER A 28 10.02 -6.15 -30.46
C SER A 28 8.67 -5.97 -29.75
N PHE A 29 8.67 -6.18 -28.43
CA PHE A 29 7.55 -5.82 -27.56
C PHE A 29 7.72 -4.35 -27.18
N SER A 30 7.00 -3.50 -27.89
CA SER A 30 6.74 -2.13 -27.48
C SER A 30 5.66 -2.12 -26.39
N GLY A 31 5.93 -1.42 -25.28
CA GLY A 31 4.86 -0.93 -24.40
C GLY A 31 4.86 -1.51 -22.99
N LEU A 32 5.92 -1.26 -22.24
CA LEU A 32 5.95 -0.80 -20.84
C LEU A 32 7.44 -0.83 -20.47
N ARG A 33 8.05 0.33 -20.18
CA ARG A 33 9.44 0.38 -19.72
C ARG A 33 9.51 -0.31 -18.36
N ARG A 34 9.80 -1.61 -18.36
CA ARG A 34 10.06 -2.38 -17.15
C ARG A 34 11.21 -1.74 -16.39
N ARG A 35 11.13 -1.76 -15.06
CA ARG A 35 12.18 -1.17 -14.24
C ARG A 35 13.49 -1.95 -14.45
N PRO A 36 14.67 -1.29 -14.41
CA PRO A 36 15.96 -1.97 -14.46
C PRO A 36 16.06 -3.14 -13.48
N SER A 37 15.56 -2.98 -12.26
CA SER A 37 15.54 -4.05 -11.24
C SER A 37 14.70 -5.27 -11.64
N GLU A 38 13.57 -5.08 -12.33
CA GLU A 38 12.73 -6.19 -12.80
C GLU A 38 13.43 -6.96 -13.93
N ARG A 39 14.05 -6.26 -14.89
CA ARG A 39 14.84 -6.89 -15.95
C ARG A 39 16.07 -7.60 -15.40
N ALA A 40 16.74 -7.01 -14.41
CA ALA A 40 17.88 -7.62 -13.73
C ALA A 40 17.48 -8.93 -13.02
N ARG A 41 16.28 -9.00 -12.43
CA ARG A 41 15.78 -10.22 -11.79
C ARG A 41 15.55 -11.36 -12.78
N GLU A 42 15.00 -11.04 -13.95
CA GLU A 42 14.75 -12.02 -15.02
C GLU A 42 16.06 -12.56 -15.61
N LEU A 43 17.05 -11.69 -15.77
CA LEU A 43 18.36 -12.05 -16.31
C LEU A 43 19.32 -12.64 -15.26
N TYR A 44 19.00 -12.54 -13.96
CA TYR A 44 19.90 -12.97 -12.89
C TYR A 44 20.34 -14.43 -13.04
N THR A 45 19.43 -15.33 -13.42
CA THR A 45 19.72 -16.76 -13.58
C THR A 45 20.69 -17.05 -14.72
N ASP A 46 20.80 -16.17 -15.71
CA ASP A 46 21.68 -16.35 -16.86
C ASP A 46 23.14 -15.99 -16.52
N TYR A 47 23.35 -15.12 -15.52
CA TYR A 47 24.67 -14.69 -15.06
C TYR A 47 25.11 -15.34 -13.74
N ALA A 48 24.17 -15.88 -12.96
CA ALA A 48 24.48 -16.59 -11.71
C ALA A 48 25.19 -17.93 -11.99
N GLN A 49 26.16 -18.28 -11.13
CA GLN A 49 26.79 -19.59 -11.15
C GLN A 49 25.88 -20.66 -10.53
N GLN A 50 26.30 -21.93 -10.57
CA GLN A 50 25.50 -23.08 -10.10
C GLN A 50 25.03 -22.95 -8.64
N ASP A 51 25.72 -22.16 -7.82
CA ASP A 51 25.39 -21.92 -6.41
C ASP A 51 24.35 -20.80 -6.20
N GLY A 52 23.74 -20.28 -7.27
CA GLY A 52 22.73 -19.22 -7.20
C GLY A 52 23.27 -17.84 -6.80
N CYS A 53 24.59 -17.69 -6.73
CA CYS A 53 25.29 -16.44 -6.46
C CYS A 53 25.90 -15.87 -7.75
N LEU A 54 25.89 -14.54 -7.87
CA LEU A 54 26.47 -13.82 -8.99
C LEU A 54 27.91 -13.39 -8.64
N PRO A 55 28.95 -13.83 -9.36
CA PRO A 55 30.30 -13.33 -9.14
C PRO A 55 30.39 -11.84 -9.49
N VAL A 56 31.12 -11.05 -8.71
CA VAL A 56 31.22 -9.58 -8.92
C VAL A 56 31.77 -9.23 -10.31
N SER A 57 32.61 -10.09 -10.89
CA SER A 57 33.10 -9.96 -12.27
C SER A 57 32.00 -10.04 -13.34
N ALA A 58 30.90 -10.75 -13.08
CA ALA A 58 29.76 -10.87 -13.99
C ALA A 58 28.75 -9.71 -13.85
N LEU A 59 28.84 -8.90 -12.79
CA LEU A 59 27.93 -7.78 -12.55
C LEU A 59 27.95 -6.76 -13.69
N GLY A 60 29.11 -6.47 -14.28
CA GLY A 60 29.22 -5.57 -15.43
C GLY A 60 28.43 -6.04 -16.65
N GLY A 61 28.42 -7.36 -16.90
CA GLY A 61 27.63 -7.98 -17.97
C GLY A 61 26.12 -7.83 -17.74
N LEU A 62 25.67 -8.07 -16.51
CA LEU A 62 24.26 -7.90 -16.12
C LEU A 62 23.81 -6.43 -16.22
N LEU A 63 24.63 -5.49 -15.75
CA LEU A 63 24.33 -4.04 -15.84
C LEU A 63 24.21 -3.58 -17.30
N SER A 64 25.10 -4.07 -18.17
CA SER A 64 25.03 -3.79 -19.61
C SER A 64 23.78 -4.37 -20.25
N ALA A 65 23.32 -5.55 -19.84
CA ALA A 65 22.12 -6.18 -20.40
C ALA A 65 20.80 -5.49 -19.97
N VAL A 66 20.84 -4.76 -18.87
CA VAL A 66 19.71 -4.03 -18.28
C VAL A 66 19.71 -2.55 -18.71
N ASP A 67 20.67 -2.13 -19.54
CA ASP A 67 20.87 -0.76 -20.01
C ASP A 67 21.23 0.23 -18.89
N VAL A 68 21.95 -0.23 -17.85
CA VAL A 68 22.46 0.61 -16.75
C VAL A 68 23.95 0.88 -16.97
N SER A 69 24.29 2.12 -17.34
CA SER A 69 25.68 2.55 -17.50
C SER A 69 26.26 3.03 -16.17
N ALA A 70 27.23 2.29 -15.63
CA ALA A 70 27.98 2.66 -14.44
C ALA A 70 29.47 2.44 -14.66
N SER A 71 30.31 3.35 -14.13
CA SER A 71 31.75 3.12 -14.06
C SER A 71 32.05 1.90 -13.18
N PRO A 72 33.01 1.03 -13.53
CA PRO A 72 33.36 -0.14 -12.71
C PRO A 72 33.70 0.24 -11.27
N ASP A 73 34.35 1.38 -11.05
CA ASP A 73 34.71 1.88 -9.71
C ASP A 73 33.47 2.18 -8.86
N VAL A 74 32.44 2.76 -9.49
CA VAL A 74 31.17 3.10 -8.83
C VAL A 74 30.38 1.83 -8.51
N ALA A 75 30.35 0.87 -9.43
CA ALA A 75 29.72 -0.43 -9.17
C ALA A 75 30.40 -1.17 -8.01
N GLN A 76 31.74 -1.17 -7.95
CA GLN A 76 32.49 -1.75 -6.83
C GLN A 76 32.22 -1.05 -5.50
N GLN A 77 32.07 0.28 -5.49
CA GLN A 77 31.74 1.03 -4.27
C GLN A 77 30.37 0.62 -3.71
N TYR A 78 29.36 0.43 -4.57
CA TYR A 78 28.04 -0.02 -4.13
C TYR A 78 28.01 -1.49 -3.71
N VAL A 79 28.80 -2.35 -4.37
CA VAL A 79 29.02 -3.73 -3.92
C VAL A 79 29.65 -3.76 -2.53
N ALA A 80 30.67 -2.94 -2.29
CA ALA A 80 31.33 -2.84 -0.99
C ALA A 80 30.38 -2.38 0.11
N MET A 81 29.40 -1.52 -0.23
CA MET A 81 28.38 -1.03 0.70
C MET A 81 27.34 -2.09 1.07
N VAL A 82 26.94 -2.94 0.11
CA VAL A 82 25.84 -3.91 0.28
C VAL A 82 26.32 -5.27 0.78
N ALA A 83 27.46 -5.75 0.27
CA ALA A 83 27.98 -7.09 0.56
C ALA A 83 29.32 -7.09 1.33
N GLY A 84 29.94 -5.91 1.49
CA GLY A 84 31.23 -5.74 2.15
C GLY A 84 32.40 -5.62 1.15
N PRO A 85 33.54 -5.04 1.57
CA PRO A 85 34.66 -4.67 0.69
C PRO A 85 35.42 -5.85 0.08
N SER A 86 35.20 -7.07 0.59
CA SER A 86 35.87 -8.31 0.13
C SER A 86 34.88 -9.32 -0.42
N ALA A 87 33.67 -8.90 -0.79
CA ALA A 87 32.68 -9.79 -1.39
C ALA A 87 33.09 -10.17 -2.82
N GLU A 88 33.31 -11.46 -3.06
CA GLU A 88 33.58 -11.99 -4.42
C GLU A 88 32.30 -12.42 -5.15
N VAL A 89 31.23 -12.67 -4.39
CA VAL A 89 29.91 -13.11 -4.88
C VAL A 89 28.78 -12.30 -4.25
N LEU A 90 27.68 -12.14 -4.99
CA LEU A 90 26.48 -11.41 -4.58
C LEU A 90 25.27 -12.35 -4.60
N THR A 91 24.41 -12.26 -3.59
CA THR A 91 23.08 -12.90 -3.63
C THR A 91 22.15 -12.14 -4.58
N MET A 92 21.02 -12.75 -4.95
CA MET A 92 20.03 -12.11 -5.81
C MET A 92 19.54 -10.78 -5.22
N ASP A 93 19.23 -10.75 -3.93
CA ASP A 93 18.74 -9.55 -3.25
C ASP A 93 19.81 -8.45 -3.20
N GLN A 94 21.07 -8.80 -2.96
CA GLN A 94 22.19 -7.86 -2.98
C GLN A 94 22.43 -7.29 -4.38
N THR A 95 22.36 -8.14 -5.41
CA THR A 95 22.46 -7.72 -6.82
C THR A 95 21.35 -6.74 -7.18
N LEU A 96 20.10 -7.04 -6.81
CA LEU A 96 18.96 -6.16 -7.07
C LEU A 96 19.07 -4.83 -6.33
N ALA A 97 19.62 -4.83 -5.11
CA ALA A 97 19.90 -3.60 -4.37
C ALA A 97 20.95 -2.74 -5.08
N VAL A 98 22.05 -3.33 -5.54
CA VAL A 98 23.11 -2.61 -6.29
C VAL A 98 22.57 -2.04 -7.61
N VAL A 99 21.80 -2.82 -8.37
CA VAL A 99 21.15 -2.35 -9.61
C VAL A 99 20.16 -1.21 -9.31
N GLY A 100 19.39 -1.30 -8.23
CA GLY A 100 18.46 -0.25 -7.80
C GLY A 100 19.16 1.07 -7.47
N MET A 101 20.29 1.01 -6.75
CA MET A 101 21.11 2.18 -6.43
C MET A 101 21.75 2.80 -7.67
N LEU A 102 22.27 1.99 -8.59
CA LEU A 102 22.90 2.47 -9.83
C LEU A 102 21.90 3.04 -10.85
N SER A 103 20.67 2.52 -10.87
CA SER A 103 19.61 3.01 -11.75
C SER A 103 18.89 4.26 -11.23
N GLY A 104 19.25 4.74 -10.02
CA GLY A 104 18.64 5.91 -9.41
C GLY A 104 17.18 5.71 -9.01
N ASP A 105 16.76 4.47 -8.74
CA ASP A 105 15.40 4.14 -8.30
C ASP A 105 15.39 3.85 -6.78
N PRO A 106 15.35 4.88 -5.92
CA PRO A 106 15.38 4.72 -4.46
C PRO A 106 14.16 3.98 -3.90
N ALA A 107 13.11 3.79 -4.71
CA ALA A 107 11.90 3.07 -4.29
C ALA A 107 12.14 1.56 -4.08
N ALA A 108 13.10 0.96 -4.78
CA ALA A 108 13.45 -0.46 -4.61
C ALA A 108 14.18 -0.73 -3.28
N PHE A 109 14.99 0.22 -2.82
CA PHE A 109 15.71 0.15 -1.54
C PHE A 109 14.76 0.15 -0.33
N LEU A 110 13.67 0.93 -0.41
CA LEU A 110 12.67 1.02 0.66
C LEU A 110 11.70 -0.18 0.68
N ALA A 111 11.51 -0.86 -0.45
CA ALA A 111 10.56 -1.97 -0.56
C ALA A 111 11.07 -3.29 0.06
N ASN A 112 12.39 -3.51 0.11
CA ASN A 112 12.99 -4.80 0.52
C ASN A 112 13.74 -4.79 1.86
N GLY A 113 13.46 -3.83 2.75
CA GLY A 113 13.72 -3.99 4.19
C GLY A 113 15.18 -4.27 4.60
N GLY A 114 16.11 -3.40 4.20
CA GLY A 114 17.48 -3.39 4.75
C GLY A 114 17.63 -2.32 5.83
N ALA A 115 17.38 -2.68 7.10
CA ALA A 115 17.72 -1.83 8.24
C ALA A 115 19.20 -1.99 8.58
N ALA A 116 20.04 -1.07 8.11
CA ALA A 116 21.38 -0.84 8.66
C ALA A 116 21.49 0.63 9.08
N SER A 117 21.54 0.84 10.39
CA SER A 117 21.75 2.11 11.06
C SER A 117 23.20 2.59 10.90
N ALA A 118 23.41 3.76 10.31
CA ALA A 118 24.62 4.54 10.48
C ALA A 118 24.28 6.04 10.47
N SER A 119 24.48 6.67 11.62
CA SER A 119 24.37 8.10 11.88
C SER A 119 25.73 8.78 11.69
N SER A 120 25.80 9.82 10.87
CA SER A 120 26.77 10.92 11.06
C SER A 120 26.43 12.16 10.20
N SER A 121 25.93 13.18 10.90
CA SER A 121 26.28 14.60 10.81
C SER A 121 26.81 15.18 9.48
N ALA A 122 26.01 16.08 8.90
CA ALA A 122 26.45 17.09 7.93
C ALA A 122 26.36 18.50 8.56
N SER A 123 27.44 19.28 8.44
CA SER A 123 27.47 20.71 8.75
C SER A 123 27.86 21.52 7.51
N GLY A 124 27.02 22.49 7.17
CA GLY A 124 27.41 23.78 6.59
C GLY A 124 27.74 23.84 5.10
N ALA A 125 26.93 24.58 4.34
CA ALA A 125 27.26 25.96 3.95
C ALA A 125 26.20 26.51 2.98
N ARG A 126 25.80 27.75 3.22
CA ARG A 126 24.93 28.58 2.38
C ARG A 126 25.73 29.18 1.23
N HIS A 127 25.09 29.41 0.08
CA HIS A 127 25.32 30.59 -0.73
C HIS A 127 24.08 30.91 -1.58
N ASP A 128 23.77 32.20 -1.65
CA ASP A 128 22.59 32.83 -2.25
C ASP A 128 22.71 33.09 -3.78
N LEU A 129 21.54 33.42 -4.37
CA LEU A 129 21.24 34.21 -5.60
C LEU A 129 21.07 33.44 -6.94
N PRO A 130 20.42 34.04 -7.99
CA PRO A 130 18.97 34.28 -8.05
C PRO A 130 18.30 33.91 -9.41
N SER A 131 16.97 33.81 -9.38
CA SER A 131 15.98 34.25 -10.40
C SER A 131 16.27 34.11 -11.91
N ALA A 132 15.52 33.23 -12.58
CA ALA A 132 14.89 33.54 -13.87
C ALA A 132 13.68 32.62 -14.14
N ALA A 133 12.63 33.23 -14.68
CA ALA A 133 11.30 32.67 -14.90
C ALA A 133 11.22 31.73 -16.11
N SER A 134 10.38 30.69 -16.04
CA SER A 134 9.48 30.30 -17.12
C SER A 134 8.51 29.17 -16.71
N SER A 135 7.23 29.53 -16.60
CA SER A 135 6.07 28.85 -17.19
C SER A 135 6.05 27.32 -17.21
N SER A 136 5.23 26.69 -16.35
CA SER A 136 4.70 25.35 -16.60
C SER A 136 3.43 25.07 -15.79
N TYR A 137 2.58 24.22 -16.36
CA TYR A 137 1.19 23.90 -16.07
C TYR A 137 0.87 23.58 -14.60
N GLY A 138 -0.25 24.14 -14.14
CA GLY A 138 -0.82 23.93 -12.82
C GLY A 138 -1.36 22.52 -12.62
N GLY A 139 -0.55 21.68 -11.96
CA GLY A 139 -1.01 20.52 -11.20
C GLY A 139 -1.02 20.91 -9.72
N LEU A 140 -2.17 21.35 -9.22
CA LEU A 140 -2.41 21.59 -7.80
C LEU A 140 -2.45 20.23 -7.07
N ALA A 141 -1.29 19.69 -6.75
CA ALA A 141 -1.15 18.71 -5.69
C ALA A 141 -1.29 19.45 -4.35
N PRO A 142 -2.27 19.12 -3.49
CA PRO A 142 -2.27 19.63 -2.14
C PRO A 142 -1.08 18.97 -1.42
N SER A 143 0.00 19.74 -1.28
CA SER A 143 1.05 19.51 -0.30
C SER A 143 0.44 19.63 1.09
N VAL A 144 -0.25 18.57 1.52
CA VAL A 144 -0.53 18.34 2.93
C VAL A 144 0.81 17.92 3.49
N ALA A 145 1.55 18.88 4.02
CA ALA A 145 2.70 18.63 4.86
C ALA A 145 2.28 17.60 5.89
N GLU A 146 2.79 16.37 5.73
CA GLU A 146 2.72 15.32 6.74
C GLU A 146 3.46 15.86 7.96
N SER A 147 2.73 16.59 8.81
CA SER A 147 3.08 16.78 10.21
C SER A 147 2.93 15.43 10.89
N GLY A 148 3.84 14.52 10.58
CA GLY A 148 4.09 13.25 11.28
C GLY A 148 4.72 13.52 12.64
N GLY A 149 4.22 14.53 13.36
CA GLY A 149 4.63 14.91 14.70
C GLY A 149 4.22 13.84 15.70
N SER A 150 5.01 12.77 15.76
CA SER A 150 5.26 11.94 16.94
C SER A 150 4.05 11.69 17.87
N ALA A 151 2.95 11.17 17.32
CA ALA A 151 1.84 10.61 18.10
C ALA A 151 2.25 9.33 18.88
N ALA A 152 3.51 8.90 18.80
CA ALA A 152 4.05 7.74 19.52
C ALA A 152 4.43 8.03 20.98
N ARG A 153 4.34 9.29 21.43
CA ARG A 153 4.73 9.70 22.79
C ARG A 153 3.67 9.54 23.90
N PRO A 154 2.34 9.41 23.68
CA PRO A 154 1.38 9.31 24.79
C PRO A 154 1.52 7.99 25.54
N LEU A 155 1.36 6.85 24.85
CA LEU A 155 1.42 5.53 25.48
C LEU A 155 2.76 5.25 26.17
N ARG A 156 3.88 5.59 25.53
CA ARG A 156 5.22 5.39 26.15
C ARG A 156 5.44 6.25 27.40
N ARG A 157 4.86 7.45 27.48
CA ARG A 157 5.04 8.35 28.64
C ARG A 157 4.21 7.91 29.85
N LEU A 158 3.06 7.31 29.62
CA LEU A 158 2.22 6.77 30.71
C LEU A 158 2.90 5.60 31.39
N LEU A 159 3.51 4.71 30.60
CA LEU A 159 4.24 3.54 31.11
C LEU A 159 5.46 3.91 31.95
N THR A 160 6.09 5.07 31.74
CA THR A 160 7.26 5.47 32.55
C THR A 160 6.88 6.28 33.77
N LYS A 161 5.75 7.00 33.77
CA LYS A 161 5.35 7.84 34.91
C LYS A 161 4.80 7.05 36.10
N ASN A 162 4.15 5.91 35.85
CA ASN A 162 3.49 5.16 36.91
C ASN A 162 4.36 4.03 37.51
N ARG A 163 5.62 3.87 37.06
CA ARG A 163 6.58 2.86 37.56
C ARG A 163 7.24 3.19 38.89
N SER A 164 6.61 4.00 39.72
CA SER A 164 7.17 4.39 41.03
C SER A 164 7.48 3.17 41.91
N TYR A 165 6.77 2.06 41.78
CA TYR A 165 7.03 0.81 42.51
C TYR A 165 8.26 0.04 41.99
N LEU A 166 8.57 0.12 40.69
CA LEU A 166 9.79 -0.46 40.12
C LEU A 166 11.02 0.41 40.41
N GLU A 167 10.85 1.73 40.40
CA GLU A 167 11.95 2.69 40.57
C GLU A 167 12.32 2.89 42.04
N THR A 168 11.32 2.93 42.93
CA THR A 168 11.54 3.11 44.37
C THR A 168 11.75 1.78 45.10
N GLY A 169 11.38 0.65 44.49
CA GLY A 169 11.52 -0.70 45.05
C GLY A 169 10.79 -0.93 46.38
N SER A 170 9.99 0.04 46.83
CA SER A 170 9.36 0.09 48.13
C SER A 170 7.86 0.28 47.92
N LEU A 171 7.11 -0.81 48.15
CA LEU A 171 5.68 -0.68 48.37
C LEU A 171 5.48 -0.03 49.73
N HIS A 172 4.49 0.86 49.85
CA HIS A 172 4.21 1.56 51.09
C HIS A 172 3.82 0.54 52.18
N VAL A 173 4.78 0.23 53.06
CA VAL A 173 4.54 -0.60 54.23
C VAL A 173 3.98 0.30 55.33
N ASP A 174 2.91 -0.16 55.98
CA ASP A 174 2.30 0.57 57.08
C ASP A 174 3.28 0.65 58.25
N GLU A 175 3.84 1.84 58.48
CA GLU A 175 4.89 2.08 59.47
C GLU A 175 4.45 1.68 60.88
N ALA A 176 3.14 1.82 61.18
CA ALA A 176 2.56 1.38 62.44
C ALA A 176 2.60 -0.15 62.60
N VAL A 177 2.35 -0.89 61.51
CA VAL A 177 2.43 -2.36 61.51
C VAL A 177 3.88 -2.83 61.69
N VAL A 178 4.83 -2.17 61.03
CA VAL A 178 6.27 -2.45 61.20
C VAL A 178 6.72 -2.22 62.63
N ALA A 179 6.39 -1.05 63.20
CA ALA A 179 6.70 -0.72 64.59
C ALA A 179 6.06 -1.73 65.57
N TYR A 180 4.84 -2.20 65.30
CA TYR A 180 4.19 -3.22 66.11
C TYR A 180 4.88 -4.59 66.00
N MET A 181 5.30 -5.01 64.80
CA MET A 181 6.10 -6.23 64.61
C MET A 181 7.43 -6.17 65.39
N SER A 182 8.15 -5.04 65.35
CA SER A 182 9.39 -4.87 66.12
C SER A 182 9.16 -5.01 67.63
N ARG A 183 8.09 -4.41 68.16
CA ARG A 183 7.71 -4.57 69.58
C ARG A 183 7.38 -6.02 69.95
N LEU A 184 6.71 -6.76 69.06
CA LEU A 184 6.41 -8.18 69.25
C LEU A 184 7.68 -9.05 69.22
N GLU A 185 8.65 -8.72 68.37
CA GLU A 185 9.94 -9.43 68.30
C GLU A 185 10.77 -9.22 69.57
N GLU A 186 10.83 -7.99 70.08
CA GLU A 186 11.48 -7.67 71.35
C GLU A 186 10.80 -8.37 72.53
N HIS A 187 9.46 -8.43 72.53
CA HIS A 187 8.71 -9.17 73.54
C HIS A 187 9.00 -10.68 73.48
N ARG A 188 9.03 -11.26 72.27
CA ARG A 188 9.39 -12.67 72.07
C ARG A 188 10.79 -12.98 72.63
N ARG A 189 11.78 -12.16 72.29
CA ARG A 189 13.17 -12.31 72.77
C ARG A 189 13.28 -12.22 74.30
N ARG A 190 12.52 -11.31 74.93
CA ARG A 190 12.45 -11.21 76.40
C ARG A 190 11.86 -12.47 77.04
N CYS A 191 10.74 -12.96 76.53
CA CYS A 191 10.13 -14.20 77.04
C CYS A 191 11.03 -15.43 76.82
N GLU A 192 11.79 -15.49 75.72
CA GLU A 192 12.81 -16.53 75.47
C GLU A 192 13.93 -16.48 76.51
N GLY A 193 14.45 -15.28 76.84
CA GLY A 193 15.51 -15.11 77.84
C GLY A 193 15.08 -15.44 79.27
N GLU A 194 13.79 -15.25 79.60
CA GLU A 194 13.21 -15.55 80.92
C GLU A 194 12.70 -17.00 81.06
N GLY A 195 12.77 -17.82 79.99
CA GLY A 195 12.27 -19.20 79.99
C GLY A 195 10.75 -19.34 79.84
N ARG A 196 10.02 -18.26 79.50
CA ARG A 196 8.56 -18.24 79.29
C ARG A 196 8.20 -18.65 77.85
N TYR A 197 8.48 -19.91 77.51
CA TYR A 197 8.36 -20.40 76.11
C TYR A 197 6.93 -20.40 75.54
N GLN A 198 5.90 -20.54 76.37
CA GLN A 198 4.51 -20.51 75.88
C GLN A 198 4.13 -19.12 75.35
N GLU A 199 4.51 -18.05 76.06
CA GLU A 199 4.29 -16.67 75.62
C GLU A 199 5.09 -16.34 74.36
N ALA A 200 6.36 -16.77 74.31
CA ALA A 200 7.20 -16.63 73.12
C ALA A 200 6.58 -17.31 71.90
N LYS A 201 5.98 -18.50 72.07
CA LYS A 201 5.28 -19.22 70.98
C LYS A 201 4.06 -18.45 70.48
N VAL A 202 3.29 -17.80 71.38
CA VAL A 202 2.14 -16.97 71.00
C VAL A 202 2.60 -15.72 70.24
N ALA A 203 3.63 -15.02 70.74
CA ALA A 203 4.22 -13.86 70.07
C ALA A 203 4.78 -14.22 68.67
N ALA A 204 5.42 -15.38 68.54
CA ALA A 204 5.93 -15.90 67.28
C ALA A 204 4.81 -16.18 66.27
N ARG A 205 3.69 -16.78 66.71
CA ARG A 205 2.51 -17.01 65.86
C ARG A 205 1.91 -15.69 65.38
N ARG A 206 1.71 -14.73 66.28
CA ARG A 206 1.15 -13.42 65.93
C ARG A 206 2.05 -12.64 64.97
N LEU A 207 3.38 -12.77 65.11
CA LEU A 207 4.35 -12.24 64.13
C LEU A 207 4.20 -12.88 62.76
N ALA A 208 3.99 -14.20 62.70
CA ALA A 208 3.75 -14.89 61.44
C ALA A 208 2.44 -14.40 60.79
N ASP A 209 1.35 -14.30 61.56
CA ASP A 209 0.05 -13.84 61.07
C ASP A 209 0.09 -12.39 60.55
N LEU A 210 0.80 -11.49 61.26
CA LEU A 210 0.98 -10.10 60.83
C LEU A 210 1.81 -10.01 59.55
N ARG A 211 2.87 -10.81 59.42
CA ARG A 211 3.68 -10.86 58.20
C ARG A 211 2.85 -11.38 57.02
N THR A 212 2.04 -12.40 57.21
CA THR A 212 1.14 -12.89 56.14
C THR A 212 0.10 -11.85 55.75
N ALA A 213 -0.54 -11.20 56.72
CA ALA A 213 -1.53 -10.15 56.46
C ALA A 213 -0.90 -8.94 55.73
N GLN A 214 0.32 -8.53 56.13
CA GLN A 214 1.02 -7.44 55.46
C GLN A 214 1.37 -7.80 54.00
N VAL A 215 1.85 -9.01 53.74
CA VAL A 215 2.14 -9.49 52.39
C VAL A 215 0.86 -9.54 51.53
N GLU A 216 -0.27 -9.96 52.10
CA GLU A 216 -1.56 -9.97 51.40
C GLU A 216 -2.05 -8.56 51.08
N LYS A 217 -1.95 -7.61 52.02
CA LYS A 217 -2.28 -6.20 51.78
C LYS A 217 -1.43 -5.59 50.66
N LEU A 218 -0.12 -5.78 50.73
CA LEU A 218 0.81 -5.30 49.69
C LEU A 218 0.49 -5.88 48.30
N ARG A 219 0.08 -7.15 48.24
CA ARG A 219 -0.40 -7.77 46.99
C ARG A 219 -1.68 -7.12 46.48
N GLN A 220 -2.66 -6.89 47.34
CA GLN A 220 -3.91 -6.22 46.97
C GLN A 220 -3.68 -4.80 46.45
N ASP A 221 -2.83 -4.02 47.12
CA ASP A 221 -2.48 -2.67 46.70
C ASP A 221 -1.77 -2.67 45.34
N LEU A 222 -0.86 -3.63 45.12
CA LEU A 222 -0.18 -3.82 43.84
C LEU A 222 -1.16 -4.16 42.71
N TYR A 223 -2.10 -5.08 42.93
CA TYR A 223 -3.15 -5.37 41.95
C TYR A 223 -4.04 -4.16 41.68
N GLY A 224 -4.39 -3.39 42.72
CA GLY A 224 -5.17 -2.17 42.59
C GLY A 224 -4.46 -1.11 41.75
N SER A 225 -3.16 -0.91 41.96
CA SER A 225 -2.34 0.00 41.12
C SER A 225 -2.30 -0.47 39.68
N GLN A 226 -2.05 -1.77 39.46
CA GLN A 226 -1.98 -2.34 38.12
C GLN A 226 -3.31 -2.23 37.37
N ALA A 227 -4.44 -2.49 38.04
CA ALA A 227 -5.75 -2.37 37.43
C ALA A 227 -5.99 -0.93 36.93
N ARG A 228 -5.66 0.08 37.74
CA ARG A 228 -5.74 1.49 37.35
C ARG A 228 -4.80 1.83 36.21
N GLU A 229 -3.56 1.34 36.24
CA GLU A 229 -2.59 1.54 35.16
C GLU A 229 -3.09 0.94 33.84
N LEU A 230 -3.65 -0.27 33.88
CA LEU A 230 -4.24 -0.90 32.69
C LEU A 230 -5.48 -0.15 32.19
N GLU A 231 -6.34 0.33 33.09
CA GLU A 231 -7.48 1.19 32.74
C GLU A 231 -7.03 2.48 32.06
N GLU A 232 -6.01 3.16 32.60
CA GLU A 232 -5.44 4.37 31.99
C GLU A 232 -4.86 4.11 30.60
N VAL A 233 -4.12 3.00 30.42
CA VAL A 233 -3.56 2.62 29.12
C VAL A 233 -4.68 2.28 28.13
N GLN A 234 -5.74 1.60 28.57
CA GLN A 234 -6.92 1.29 27.75
C GLN A 234 -7.64 2.58 27.32
N CYS A 235 -7.91 3.52 28.24
CA CYS A 235 -8.53 4.80 27.91
C CYS A 235 -7.72 5.56 26.86
N VAL A 236 -6.40 5.61 26.98
CA VAL A 236 -5.53 6.28 26.01
C VAL A 236 -5.52 5.56 24.67
N TYR A 237 -5.53 4.23 24.66
CA TYR A 237 -5.67 3.44 23.44
C TYR A 237 -6.99 3.74 22.71
N ASP A 238 -8.09 3.83 23.44
CA ASP A 238 -9.42 4.12 22.88
C ASP A 238 -9.48 5.54 22.31
N GLU A 239 -8.94 6.53 23.04
CA GLU A 239 -8.83 7.90 22.54
C GLU A 239 -7.97 8.01 21.27
N GLU A 240 -6.81 7.35 21.26
CA GLU A 240 -5.94 7.32 20.09
C GLU A 240 -6.63 6.65 18.89
N THR A 241 -7.37 5.57 19.14
CA THR A 241 -8.15 4.85 18.13
C THR A 241 -9.25 5.73 17.55
N ALA A 242 -10.01 6.44 18.38
CA ALA A 242 -11.02 7.40 17.91
C ALA A 242 -10.41 8.53 17.07
N LYS A 243 -9.27 9.09 17.50
CA LYS A 243 -8.54 10.12 16.73
C LYS A 243 -8.08 9.60 15.37
N PHE A 244 -7.59 8.36 15.33
CA PHE A 244 -7.16 7.71 14.09
C PHE A 244 -8.30 7.43 13.14
N ASP A 245 -9.41 6.91 13.66
CA ASP A 245 -10.59 6.65 12.84
C ASP A 245 -11.12 7.96 12.25
N GLY A 246 -11.18 9.05 13.03
CA GLY A 246 -11.55 10.37 12.52
C GLY A 246 -10.62 10.90 11.41
N VAL A 247 -9.30 10.74 11.55
CA VAL A 247 -8.33 11.14 10.51
C VAL A 247 -8.53 10.31 9.23
N TRP A 248 -8.74 9.00 9.35
CA TRP A 248 -8.96 8.13 8.20
C TRP A 248 -10.31 8.37 7.53
N GLU A 249 -11.36 8.63 8.30
CA GLU A 249 -12.67 9.03 7.75
C GLU A 249 -12.58 10.32 6.96
N ASN A 250 -11.86 11.33 7.48
CA ASN A 250 -11.62 12.57 6.76
C ASN A 250 -10.87 12.31 5.44
N ARG A 251 -9.80 11.51 5.47
CA ARG A 251 -9.02 11.14 4.28
C ARG A 251 -9.88 10.40 3.23
N MET A 252 -10.72 9.47 3.66
CA MET A 252 -11.64 8.74 2.79
C MET A 252 -12.70 9.67 2.19
N ARG A 253 -13.23 10.60 2.99
CA ARG A 253 -14.19 11.61 2.54
C ARG A 253 -13.59 12.55 1.51
N GLU A 254 -12.37 13.03 1.74
CA GLU A 254 -11.63 13.88 0.80
C GLU A 254 -11.37 13.14 -0.52
N HIS A 255 -10.95 11.87 -0.47
CA HIS A 255 -10.77 11.05 -1.67
C HIS A 255 -12.09 10.91 -2.46
N ALA A 256 -13.21 10.64 -1.77
CA ALA A 256 -14.52 10.55 -2.39
C ALA A 256 -14.97 11.88 -3.01
N ALA A 257 -14.79 13.01 -2.32
CA ALA A 257 -15.11 14.33 -2.82
C ALA A 257 -14.27 14.71 -4.06
N ASN A 258 -12.97 14.39 -4.03
CA ASN A 258 -12.07 14.63 -5.17
C ASN A 258 -12.46 13.78 -6.38
N LEU A 259 -12.83 12.51 -6.17
CA LEU A 259 -13.33 11.65 -7.25
C LEU A 259 -14.64 12.19 -7.83
N GLN A 260 -15.59 12.60 -6.98
CA GLN A 260 -16.85 13.21 -7.43
C GLN A 260 -16.60 14.46 -8.28
N LYS A 261 -15.70 15.35 -7.83
CA LYS A 261 -15.32 16.53 -8.59
C LYS A 261 -14.72 16.16 -9.95
N ALA A 262 -13.75 15.24 -9.97
CA ALA A 262 -13.14 14.77 -11.22
C ALA A 262 -14.17 14.15 -12.19
N THR A 263 -15.16 13.41 -11.67
CA THR A 263 -16.24 12.86 -12.50
C THR A 263 -17.16 13.94 -13.07
N ALA A 264 -17.49 14.97 -12.29
CA ALA A 264 -18.30 16.09 -12.75
C ALA A 264 -17.57 16.91 -13.82
N ASP A 265 -16.29 17.22 -13.61
CA ASP A 265 -15.45 17.94 -14.56
C ASP A 265 -15.33 17.17 -15.89
N LEU A 266 -15.11 15.85 -15.82
CA LEU A 266 -15.05 14.99 -17.01
C LEU A 266 -16.38 14.98 -17.77
N GLN A 267 -17.51 14.85 -17.07
CA GLN A 267 -18.84 14.87 -17.68
C GLN A 267 -19.16 16.22 -18.33
N SER A 268 -18.78 17.33 -17.71
CA SER A 268 -18.95 18.67 -18.30
C SER A 268 -18.17 18.78 -19.61
N SER A 269 -16.88 18.39 -19.58
CA SER A 269 -16.02 18.39 -20.76
C SER A 269 -16.57 17.49 -21.88
N HIS A 270 -17.04 16.29 -21.55
CA HIS A 270 -17.68 15.39 -22.53
C HIS A 270 -18.93 15.99 -23.17
N ARG A 271 -19.79 16.66 -22.38
CA ARG A 271 -20.99 17.35 -22.89
C ARG A 271 -20.64 18.49 -23.84
N GLU A 272 -19.67 19.33 -23.47
CA GLU A 272 -19.21 20.44 -24.30
C GLU A 272 -18.60 19.95 -25.62
N GLN A 273 -17.75 18.92 -25.57
CA GLN A 273 -17.16 18.30 -26.75
C GLN A 273 -18.23 17.70 -27.67
N LEU A 274 -19.21 17.00 -27.11
CA LEU A 274 -20.29 16.41 -27.88
C LEU A 274 -21.15 17.49 -28.55
N ALA A 275 -21.50 18.55 -27.83
CA ALA A 275 -22.26 19.68 -28.37
C ALA A 275 -21.51 20.37 -29.52
N ALA A 276 -20.22 20.66 -29.33
CA ALA A 276 -19.37 21.25 -30.37
C ALA A 276 -19.25 20.34 -31.60
N PHE A 277 -19.10 19.03 -31.39
CA PHE A 277 -19.00 18.04 -32.47
C PHE A 277 -20.30 17.94 -33.27
N VAL A 278 -21.46 17.92 -32.60
CA VAL A 278 -22.77 17.92 -33.26
C VAL A 278 -22.98 19.21 -34.06
N ALA A 279 -22.59 20.36 -33.52
CA ALA A 279 -22.68 21.64 -34.23
C ALA A 279 -21.80 21.67 -35.50
N ASP A 280 -20.57 21.15 -35.44
CA ASP A 280 -19.69 21.04 -36.62
C ASP A 280 -20.27 20.08 -37.67
N LEU A 281 -20.82 18.94 -37.25
CA LEU A 281 -21.53 18.04 -38.16
C LEU A 281 -22.71 18.76 -38.84
N GLN A 282 -23.58 19.41 -38.07
CA GLN A 282 -24.71 20.16 -38.62
C GLN A 282 -24.29 21.24 -39.62
N ARG A 283 -23.18 21.95 -39.37
CA ARG A 283 -22.61 22.93 -40.31
C ARG A 283 -22.17 22.29 -41.64
N ARG A 284 -21.74 21.02 -41.61
CA ARG A 284 -21.30 20.25 -42.78
C ARG A 284 -22.44 19.47 -43.46
N ARG A 285 -23.70 19.67 -43.05
CA ARG A 285 -24.86 19.00 -43.65
C ARG A 285 -24.96 19.32 -45.15
N PRO A 286 -24.99 18.32 -46.05
CA PRO A 286 -25.15 18.55 -47.48
C PRO A 286 -26.47 19.27 -47.77
N THR A 287 -26.38 20.46 -48.37
CA THR A 287 -27.57 21.23 -48.82
C THR A 287 -27.99 20.85 -50.25
N ARG A 288 -27.11 20.20 -51.01
CA ARG A 288 -27.35 19.83 -52.41
C ARG A 288 -26.94 18.38 -52.65
N ALA A 289 -27.79 17.66 -53.37
CA ALA A 289 -27.50 16.31 -53.84
C ALA A 289 -26.41 16.35 -54.91
N ARG A 290 -25.60 15.28 -54.98
CA ARG A 290 -24.84 15.00 -56.19
C ARG A 290 -25.81 14.43 -57.22
N PRO A 291 -26.04 15.09 -58.37
CA PRO A 291 -27.04 14.61 -59.31
C PRO A 291 -26.71 13.22 -59.83
N SER A 292 -27.69 12.31 -59.85
CA SER A 292 -27.55 11.00 -60.48
C SER A 292 -27.33 11.13 -61.98
N ARG A 293 -26.74 10.09 -62.57
CA ARG A 293 -26.57 9.99 -64.02
C ARG A 293 -27.91 10.06 -64.76
N ASP A 294 -28.95 9.47 -64.19
CA ASP A 294 -30.28 9.43 -64.78
C ASP A 294 -30.91 10.82 -64.78
N TYR A 295 -30.79 11.58 -63.68
CA TYR A 295 -31.18 12.99 -63.63
C TYR A 295 -30.54 13.81 -64.76
N LEU A 296 -29.22 13.69 -64.93
CA LEU A 296 -28.48 14.43 -65.97
C LEU A 296 -28.99 14.05 -67.37
N THR A 297 -29.24 12.77 -67.60
CA THR A 297 -29.78 12.25 -68.86
C THR A 297 -31.17 12.83 -69.14
N GLN A 298 -32.05 12.90 -68.13
CA GLN A 298 -33.38 13.48 -68.29
C GLN A 298 -33.34 14.99 -68.55
N ARG A 299 -32.39 15.71 -67.96
CA ARG A 299 -32.16 17.13 -68.28
C ARG A 299 -31.70 17.34 -69.72
N GLU A 300 -30.82 16.49 -70.23
CA GLU A 300 -30.44 16.54 -71.66
C GLU A 300 -31.63 16.27 -72.60
N VAL A 301 -32.49 15.29 -72.26
CA VAL A 301 -33.70 14.98 -73.03
C VAL A 301 -34.68 16.15 -72.98
N GLN A 302 -34.88 16.75 -71.80
CA GLN A 302 -35.71 17.95 -71.64
C GLN A 302 -35.22 19.09 -72.56
N ASP A 303 -33.91 19.38 -72.58
CA ASP A 303 -33.33 20.43 -73.39
C ASP A 303 -33.50 20.17 -74.90
N LYS A 304 -33.33 18.92 -75.32
CA LYS A 304 -33.57 18.50 -76.72
C LYS A 304 -35.05 18.69 -77.09
N LEU A 305 -36.00 18.30 -76.24
CA LEU A 305 -37.44 18.48 -76.47
C LEU A 305 -37.86 19.95 -76.48
N ALA A 306 -37.26 20.77 -75.63
CA ALA A 306 -37.50 22.22 -75.60
C ALA A 306 -37.01 22.90 -76.88
N LYS A 307 -35.81 22.54 -77.37
CA LYS A 307 -35.28 23.02 -78.66
C LYS A 307 -36.16 22.62 -79.84
N ALA A 308 -36.80 21.45 -79.77
CA ALA A 308 -37.76 20.97 -80.77
C ALA A 308 -39.19 21.55 -80.60
N GLN A 309 -39.41 22.49 -79.66
CA GLN A 309 -40.69 23.13 -79.36
C GLN A 309 -41.81 22.18 -78.89
N LEU A 310 -41.47 20.98 -78.40
CA LEU A 310 -42.41 20.00 -77.87
C LEU A 310 -42.66 20.23 -76.36
N TYR A 311 -43.25 21.37 -76.01
CA TYR A 311 -43.35 21.83 -74.62
C TYR A 311 -44.11 20.89 -73.68
N GLY A 312 -45.16 20.22 -74.19
CA GLY A 312 -45.94 19.26 -73.38
C GLY A 312 -45.10 18.08 -72.86
N ARG A 313 -44.30 17.47 -73.74
CA ARG A 313 -43.39 16.37 -73.36
C ARG A 313 -42.21 16.87 -72.52
N ALA A 314 -41.65 18.04 -72.85
CA ALA A 314 -40.58 18.64 -72.06
C ALA A 314 -41.01 18.89 -70.61
N THR A 315 -42.27 19.27 -70.38
CA THR A 315 -42.83 19.46 -69.04
C THR A 315 -42.90 18.15 -68.24
N GLN A 316 -43.33 17.05 -68.88
CA GLN A 316 -43.35 15.73 -68.25
C GLN A 316 -41.94 15.22 -67.89
N VAL A 317 -40.97 15.43 -68.79
CA VAL A 317 -39.57 15.05 -68.51
C VAL A 317 -38.99 15.91 -67.39
N LYS A 318 -39.35 17.20 -67.32
CA LYS A 318 -38.96 18.08 -66.22
C LYS A 318 -39.50 17.57 -64.87
N THR A 319 -40.78 17.23 -64.76
CA THR A 319 -41.35 16.75 -63.49
C THR A 319 -40.67 15.46 -63.05
N MET A 320 -40.43 14.53 -63.97
CA MET A 320 -39.71 13.29 -63.69
C MET A 320 -38.25 13.55 -63.27
N ALA A 321 -37.55 14.50 -63.91
CA ALA A 321 -36.20 14.89 -63.51
C ALA A 321 -36.19 15.55 -62.11
N ASP A 322 -37.18 16.39 -61.81
CA ASP A 322 -37.29 17.04 -60.49
C ASP A 322 -37.59 16.01 -59.38
N GLU A 323 -38.41 14.99 -59.65
CA GLU A 323 -38.64 13.84 -58.75
C GLU A 323 -37.35 13.03 -58.51
N LEU A 324 -36.59 12.72 -59.57
CA LEU A 324 -35.30 12.03 -59.44
C LEU A 324 -34.29 12.83 -58.59
N TYR A 325 -34.23 14.15 -58.78
CA TYR A 325 -33.36 15.01 -57.97
C TYR A 325 -33.76 15.04 -56.50
N GLN A 326 -35.06 15.05 -56.20
CA GLN A 326 -35.56 14.97 -54.83
C GLN A 326 -35.17 13.65 -54.17
N ALA A 327 -35.34 12.53 -54.87
CA ALA A 327 -34.92 11.22 -54.38
C ALA A 327 -33.40 11.15 -54.13
N ASP A 328 -32.58 11.72 -55.03
CA ASP A 328 -31.12 11.82 -54.84
C ASP A 328 -30.75 12.68 -53.63
N LEU A 329 -31.46 13.79 -53.41
CA LEU A 329 -31.26 14.67 -52.26
C LEU A 329 -31.60 13.97 -50.96
N GLU A 330 -32.75 13.29 -50.90
CA GLU A 330 -33.17 12.51 -49.74
C GLU A 330 -32.18 11.39 -49.43
N SER A 331 -31.74 10.65 -50.44
CA SER A 331 -30.72 9.60 -50.29
C SER A 331 -29.38 10.16 -49.76
N THR A 332 -28.95 11.30 -50.29
CA THR A 332 -27.73 11.99 -49.83
C THR A 332 -27.85 12.44 -48.38
N ILE A 333 -28.99 13.02 -48.00
CA ILE A 333 -29.27 13.45 -46.62
C ILE A 333 -29.32 12.24 -45.69
N ALA A 334 -30.02 11.17 -46.08
CA ALA A 334 -30.15 9.95 -45.29
C ALA A 334 -28.79 9.27 -45.06
N ALA A 335 -27.95 9.17 -46.10
CA ALA A 335 -26.60 8.62 -45.98
C ALA A 335 -25.73 9.47 -45.04
N TRP A 336 -25.79 10.80 -45.18
CA TRP A 336 -25.06 11.71 -44.29
C TRP A 336 -25.54 11.62 -42.83
N GLU A 337 -26.86 11.52 -42.61
CA GLU A 337 -27.42 11.36 -41.26
C GLU A 337 -27.00 10.04 -40.62
N ALA A 338 -26.96 8.94 -41.39
CA ALA A 338 -26.47 7.65 -40.92
C ALA A 338 -24.98 7.72 -40.54
N GLU A 339 -24.15 8.33 -41.37
CA GLU A 339 -22.72 8.53 -41.08
C GLU A 339 -22.50 9.42 -39.85
N SER A 340 -23.26 10.51 -39.74
CA SER A 340 -23.25 11.42 -38.60
C SER A 340 -23.60 10.69 -37.30
N LYS A 341 -24.67 9.88 -37.30
CA LYS A 341 -25.06 9.04 -36.15
C LYS A 341 -23.95 8.07 -35.74
N LEU A 342 -23.30 7.41 -36.70
CA LEU A 342 -22.18 6.51 -36.41
C LEU A 342 -21.00 7.24 -35.78
N LYS A 343 -20.66 8.44 -36.28
CA LYS A 343 -19.59 9.28 -35.71
C LYS A 343 -19.89 9.74 -34.29
N ILE A 344 -21.13 10.16 -34.03
CA ILE A 344 -21.61 10.55 -32.70
C ILE A 344 -21.53 9.35 -31.74
N ALA A 345 -22.05 8.19 -32.15
CA ALA A 345 -22.01 6.97 -31.35
C ALA A 345 -20.57 6.55 -31.02
N LYS A 346 -19.64 6.66 -31.98
CA LYS A 346 -18.22 6.37 -31.75
C LYS A 346 -17.59 7.31 -30.72
N LEU A 347 -17.90 8.61 -30.77
CA LEU A 347 -17.42 9.57 -29.78
C LEU A 347 -17.98 9.26 -28.38
N GLN A 348 -19.28 9.00 -28.29
CA GLN A 348 -19.94 8.63 -27.03
C GLN A 348 -19.38 7.35 -26.43
N ALA A 349 -19.13 6.32 -27.24
CA ALA A 349 -18.51 5.08 -26.79
C ALA A 349 -17.12 5.33 -26.19
N ARG A 350 -16.31 6.20 -26.81
CA ARG A 350 -15.02 6.61 -26.25
C ARG A 350 -15.18 7.35 -24.91
N GLN A 351 -16.09 8.32 -24.85
CA GLN A 351 -16.39 9.05 -23.61
C GLN A 351 -16.82 8.10 -22.47
N GLN A 352 -17.64 7.10 -22.79
CA GLN A 352 -18.07 6.08 -21.83
C GLN A 352 -16.88 5.27 -21.31
N THR A 353 -15.97 4.81 -22.18
CA THR A 353 -14.77 4.08 -21.75
C THR A 353 -13.85 4.91 -20.86
N GLU A 354 -13.70 6.21 -21.14
CA GLU A 354 -12.92 7.13 -20.31
C GLU A 354 -13.55 7.33 -18.92
N TYR A 355 -14.88 7.45 -18.88
CA TYR A 355 -15.64 7.56 -17.62
C TYR A 355 -15.53 6.28 -16.78
N GLU A 356 -15.71 5.11 -17.39
CA GLU A 356 -15.55 3.82 -16.71
C GLU A 356 -14.13 3.62 -16.17
N ALA A 357 -13.11 4.00 -16.95
CA ALA A 357 -11.72 3.92 -16.49
C ALA A 357 -11.47 4.83 -15.27
N LEU A 358 -12.06 6.02 -15.23
CA LEU A 358 -11.98 6.92 -14.07
C LEU A 358 -12.68 6.31 -12.85
N GLN A 359 -13.87 5.72 -13.02
CA GLN A 359 -14.58 5.05 -11.94
C GLN A 359 -13.79 3.86 -11.37
N GLN A 360 -13.23 3.01 -12.24
CA GLN A 360 -12.41 1.88 -11.82
C GLN A 360 -11.14 2.32 -11.10
N ARG A 361 -10.52 3.43 -11.52
CA ARG A 361 -9.38 4.01 -10.79
C ARG A 361 -9.81 4.50 -9.41
N GLY A 362 -10.98 5.15 -9.35
CA GLY A 362 -11.58 5.60 -8.09
C GLY A 362 -11.88 4.46 -7.12
N SER A 363 -12.44 3.34 -7.60
CA SER A 363 -12.71 2.16 -6.77
C SER A 363 -11.41 1.53 -6.26
N LYS A 364 -10.43 1.30 -7.14
CA LYS A 364 -9.11 0.78 -6.74
C LYS A 364 -8.41 1.68 -5.72
N GLY A 365 -8.43 3.00 -5.93
CA GLY A 365 -7.86 3.95 -4.98
C GLY A 365 -8.54 3.90 -3.61
N ARG A 366 -9.86 3.71 -3.57
CA ARG A 366 -10.61 3.51 -2.33
C ARG A 366 -10.19 2.21 -1.62
N ASP A 367 -10.15 1.09 -2.35
CA ASP A 367 -9.79 -0.22 -1.79
C ASP A 367 -8.36 -0.21 -1.23
N GLU A 368 -7.43 0.46 -1.91
CA GLU A 368 -6.05 0.66 -1.44
C GLU A 368 -5.99 1.48 -0.14
N LEU A 369 -6.81 2.52 0.00
CA LEU A 369 -6.90 3.30 1.24
C LEU A 369 -7.49 2.48 2.39
N GLU A 370 -8.53 1.67 2.12
CA GLU A 370 -9.11 0.77 3.11
C GLU A 370 -8.09 -0.29 3.57
N LEU A 371 -7.33 -0.87 2.65
CA LEU A 371 -6.27 -1.83 2.98
C LEU A 371 -5.18 -1.19 3.86
N LYS A 372 -4.76 0.04 3.54
CA LYS A 372 -3.79 0.80 4.36
C LYS A 372 -4.35 1.10 5.76
N ARG A 373 -5.62 1.49 5.87
CA ARG A 373 -6.30 1.72 7.16
C ARG A 373 -6.29 0.45 8.02
N LEU A 374 -6.62 -0.71 7.42
CA LEU A 374 -6.63 -1.99 8.13
C LEU A 374 -5.24 -2.39 8.62
N ALA A 375 -4.22 -2.29 7.76
CA ALA A 375 -2.84 -2.61 8.12
C ALA A 375 -2.31 -1.70 9.25
N GLU A 376 -2.63 -0.40 9.21
CA GLU A 376 -2.21 0.53 10.26
C GLU A 376 -2.94 0.29 11.59
N LYS A 377 -4.25 -0.02 11.52
CA LYS A 377 -5.06 -0.43 12.67
C LYS A 377 -4.47 -1.68 13.34
N GLU A 378 -4.15 -2.71 12.56
CA GLU A 378 -3.54 -3.94 13.06
C GLU A 378 -2.19 -3.68 13.76
N ARG A 379 -1.31 -2.88 13.14
CA ARG A 379 -0.03 -2.48 13.76
C ARG A 379 -0.25 -1.76 15.10
N ARG A 380 -1.29 -0.94 15.23
CA ARG A 380 -1.62 -0.27 16.49
C ARG A 380 -2.11 -1.26 17.54
N THR A 381 -3.03 -2.15 17.18
CA THR A 381 -3.50 -3.22 18.07
C THR A 381 -2.35 -4.08 18.59
N LEU A 382 -1.39 -4.44 17.72
CA LEU A 382 -0.21 -5.19 18.11
C LEU A 382 0.69 -4.41 19.08
N ARG A 383 0.90 -3.11 18.85
CA ARG A 383 1.65 -2.26 19.79
C ARG A 383 0.99 -2.20 21.16
N TYR A 384 -0.34 -2.04 21.20
CA TYR A 384 -1.12 -2.05 22.44
C TYR A 384 -0.97 -3.38 23.19
N ARG A 385 -1.16 -4.51 22.48
CA ARG A 385 -0.95 -5.85 23.05
C ARG A 385 0.45 -6.04 23.63
N ASN A 386 1.49 -5.62 22.90
CA ASN A 386 2.87 -5.71 23.36
C ASN A 386 3.12 -4.89 24.61
N ILE A 387 2.52 -3.70 24.72
CA ILE A 387 2.59 -2.87 25.92
C ILE A 387 1.98 -3.60 27.12
N ILE A 388 0.77 -4.13 26.98
CA ILE A 388 0.11 -4.88 28.07
C ILE A 388 0.95 -6.09 28.47
N MET A 389 1.43 -6.87 27.49
CA MET A 389 2.25 -8.06 27.77
C MET A 389 3.54 -7.71 28.53
N LEU A 390 4.20 -6.60 28.18
CA LEU A 390 5.40 -6.15 28.87
C LEU A 390 5.11 -5.73 30.32
N GLU A 391 4.04 -4.97 30.56
CA GLU A 391 3.66 -4.57 31.92
C GLU A 391 3.30 -5.78 32.78
N MET A 392 2.60 -6.77 32.21
CA MET A 392 2.32 -8.01 32.94
C MET A 392 3.60 -8.82 33.24
N ALA A 393 4.54 -8.90 32.30
CA ALA A 393 5.81 -9.59 32.52
C ALA A 393 6.68 -8.90 33.58
N HIS A 394 6.69 -7.56 33.63
CA HIS A 394 7.40 -6.82 34.66
C HIS A 394 6.85 -7.11 36.06
N LEU A 395 5.53 -7.24 36.20
CA LEU A 395 4.90 -7.60 37.47
C LEU A 395 5.31 -9.00 37.93
N GLU A 396 5.28 -9.98 37.03
CA GLU A 396 5.71 -11.36 37.32
C GLU A 396 7.16 -11.38 37.83
N ASN A 397 8.05 -10.70 37.11
CA ASN A 397 9.46 -10.60 37.50
C ASN A 397 9.66 -9.88 38.85
N PHE A 398 8.88 -8.84 39.14
CA PHE A 398 8.94 -8.13 40.42
C PHE A 398 8.51 -9.00 41.60
N LEU A 399 7.41 -9.74 41.44
CA LEU A 399 6.91 -10.66 42.46
C LEU A 399 7.88 -11.82 42.69
N ASP A 400 8.44 -12.40 41.63
CA ASP A 400 9.42 -13.48 41.71
C ASP A 400 10.73 -13.02 42.37
N ALA A 401 11.20 -11.81 42.06
CA ALA A 401 12.37 -11.21 42.70
C ALA A 401 12.16 -10.99 44.21
N GLN A 402 10.96 -10.57 44.64
CA GLN A 402 10.66 -10.43 46.07
C GLN A 402 10.59 -11.78 46.80
N VAL A 403 10.11 -12.84 46.12
CA VAL A 403 10.12 -14.21 46.64
C VAL A 403 11.55 -14.74 46.78
N LEU A 404 12.39 -14.57 45.76
CA LEU A 404 13.80 -15.00 45.77
C LEU A 404 14.63 -14.27 46.83
N ALA A 405 14.34 -13.00 47.10
CA ALA A 405 14.99 -12.23 48.16
C ALA A 405 14.61 -12.66 49.59
N GLY A 406 13.77 -13.69 49.76
CA GLY A 406 13.31 -14.18 51.06
C GLY A 406 12.37 -13.24 51.81
N LYS A 407 11.94 -12.15 51.14
CA LYS A 407 11.02 -11.14 51.70
C LYS A 407 9.55 -11.56 51.59
N ALA A 408 9.24 -12.51 50.70
CA ALA A 408 7.90 -13.05 50.50
C ALA A 408 7.91 -14.59 50.49
N THR A 409 6.90 -15.20 51.11
CA THR A 409 6.67 -16.65 51.00
C THR A 409 6.33 -17.02 49.55
N PRO A 410 6.95 -18.09 49.00
CA PRO A 410 6.71 -18.52 47.62
C PRO A 410 5.23 -18.82 47.39
N LEU A 411 4.73 -18.43 46.22
CA LEU A 411 3.35 -18.72 45.84
C LEU A 411 3.11 -20.23 45.87
N LYS A 412 1.99 -20.64 46.49
CA LYS A 412 1.54 -22.04 46.51
C LYS A 412 1.23 -22.59 45.12
N ASP A 413 0.96 -21.72 44.15
CA ASP A 413 0.60 -22.12 42.79
C ASP A 413 0.98 -21.06 41.74
N PRO A 414 2.23 -21.07 41.23
CA PRO A 414 2.69 -20.10 40.23
C PRO A 414 1.89 -20.19 38.91
N GLY A 415 1.26 -21.32 38.62
CA GLY A 415 0.43 -21.51 37.43
C GLY A 415 -0.95 -20.86 37.49
N ALA A 416 -1.44 -20.48 38.67
CA ALA A 416 -2.74 -19.81 38.83
C ALA A 416 -2.73 -18.40 38.23
N PHE A 417 -1.61 -17.69 38.37
CA PHE A 417 -1.42 -16.36 37.81
C PHE A 417 -1.46 -16.37 36.28
N ARG A 418 -0.74 -17.32 35.67
CA ARG A 418 -0.68 -17.48 34.22
C ARG A 418 -2.05 -17.78 33.59
N ARG A 419 -2.87 -18.60 34.27
CA ARG A 419 -4.23 -18.94 33.82
C ARG A 419 -5.20 -17.77 33.95
N ARG A 420 -5.12 -17.00 35.04
CA ARG A 420 -5.96 -15.80 35.23
C ARG A 420 -5.60 -14.69 34.23
N ARG A 421 -4.31 -14.59 33.87
CA ARG A 421 -3.79 -13.73 32.81
C ARG A 421 -4.41 -14.06 31.45
N GLU A 422 -4.41 -15.33 31.05
CA GLU A 422 -5.03 -15.76 29.78
C GLU A 422 -6.54 -15.50 29.75
N GLN A 423 -7.23 -15.64 30.88
CA GLN A 423 -8.67 -15.36 30.98
C GLN A 423 -9.01 -13.87 30.81
N LEU A 424 -8.26 -12.97 31.46
CA LEU A 424 -8.46 -11.53 31.30
C LEU A 424 -8.18 -11.06 29.87
N PHE A 425 -7.17 -11.64 29.23
CA PHE A 425 -6.86 -11.36 27.82
C PHE A 425 -7.97 -11.82 26.86
N ASN A 426 -8.57 -12.98 27.10
CA ASN A 426 -9.63 -13.49 26.23
C ASN A 426 -10.95 -12.71 26.39
N LEU A 427 -11.21 -12.15 27.57
CA LEU A 427 -12.42 -11.35 27.85
C LEU A 427 -12.37 -9.94 27.28
N SER A 428 -11.18 -9.35 27.10
CA SER A 428 -11.05 -8.01 26.48
C SER A 428 -11.08 -8.03 24.95
N LEU A 429 -11.14 -9.22 24.34
CA LEU A 429 -11.08 -9.43 22.89
C LEU A 429 -12.41 -9.95 22.29
N SER A 430 -13.33 -10.42 23.14
CA SER A 430 -14.73 -10.70 22.81
C SER A 430 -15.58 -9.46 23.01
#